data_AF-A0A948RGY8-F1
#
_entry.id   AF-A0A948RGY8-F1
#
_cell.length_a   1.000
_cell.length_b   1.000
_cell.length_c   1.000
_cell.angle_alpha   90.00
_cell.angle_beta   90.00
_cell.angle_gamma   90.00
#
_symmetry.space_group_name_H-M   'P 1'
#
loop_
_entity.id
_entity.type
_entity.pdbx_description
1 polymer ?
#
loop_
_entity_poly.entity_id
_entity_poly.type
_entity_poly.pdbx_seq_one_letter_code
_entity_poly.pdbx_strand_id
1 'polypeptide(L)' 'MDENKISIIEGPPPIFETAQDGWALGLGEGPHLGFSAITHLRTYNGPALVERCYRAWHNKSPIHLHFRNGLG' A
#
# COMPACT_ATOMS: atom_id res chain seq x y z
N MET A 1 -3.07 -17.81 3.28
CA MET A 1 -3.22 -16.40 2.91
C MET A 1 -1.91 -15.72 3.30
N ASP A 2 -1.14 -15.23 2.33
CA ASP A 2 0.19 -14.68 2.59
C ASP A 2 0.11 -13.43 3.47
N GLU A 3 0.89 -13.38 4.55
CA GLU A 3 0.74 -12.36 5.60
C GLU A 3 1.18 -10.96 5.17
N ASN A 4 2.12 -10.87 4.21
CA ASN A 4 2.68 -9.62 3.67
C ASN A 4 2.03 -9.19 2.35
N LYS A 5 0.80 -9.65 2.08
CA LYS A 5 0.06 -9.27 0.88
C LYS A 5 -1.24 -8.57 1.23
N ILE A 6 -1.53 -7.51 0.48
CA ILE A 6 -2.84 -6.87 0.45
C ILE A 6 -3.47 -7.31 -0.88
N SER A 7 -4.48 -8.17 -0.84
CA SER A 7 -5.19 -8.59 -2.04
C SER A 7 -6.49 -7.82 -2.18
N ILE A 8 -6.71 -7.20 -3.33
CA ILE A 8 -8.02 -6.65 -3.68
C ILE A 8 -8.88 -7.81 -4.19
N ILE A 9 -9.86 -8.22 -3.38
CA ILE A 9 -10.65 -9.42 -3.65
C ILE A 9 -11.79 -9.10 -4.62
N GLU A 10 -12.49 -7.98 -4.41
CA GLU A 10 -13.56 -7.49 -5.29
C GLU A 10 -13.68 -5.97 -5.19
N GLY A 11 -13.46 -5.27 -6.31
CA GLY A 11 -13.51 -3.82 -6.40
C GLY A 11 -12.87 -3.32 -7.69
N PRO A 12 -13.14 -2.07 -8.11
CA PRO A 12 -12.42 -1.48 -9.23
C PRO A 12 -10.90 -1.47 -8.93
N PRO A 13 -10.05 -1.53 -9.98
CA PRO A 13 -8.62 -1.37 -9.81
C PRO A 13 -8.27 -0.12 -8.99
N PRO A 14 -7.23 -0.18 -8.13
CA PRO A 14 -6.80 0.95 -7.32
C PRO A 14 -6.33 2.08 -8.24
N ILE A 15 -6.75 3.29 -7.92
CA ILE A 15 -6.28 4.50 -8.58
C ILE A 15 -5.15 5.06 -7.73
N PHE A 16 -3.98 5.21 -8.34
CA PHE A 16 -2.83 5.81 -7.69
C PHE A 16 -2.75 7.29 -8.01
N GLU A 17 -2.70 8.10 -6.97
CA GLU A 17 -2.56 9.54 -7.04
C GLU A 17 -1.18 9.93 -6.49
N THR A 18 -0.55 10.95 -7.07
CA THR A 18 0.72 11.46 -6.55
C THR A 18 0.52 12.03 -5.16
N ALA A 19 1.33 11.58 -4.19
CA ALA A 19 1.30 12.13 -2.84
C ALA A 19 1.62 13.64 -2.87
N GLN A 20 0.71 14.47 -2.36
CA GLN A 20 0.91 15.92 -2.24
C GLN A 20 1.24 16.34 -0.80
N ASP A 21 0.90 15.49 0.17
CA ASP A 21 1.13 15.78 1.58
C ASP A 21 2.61 15.64 1.95
N GLY A 22 3.15 16.64 2.66
CA GLY A 22 4.56 16.67 3.03
C GLY A 22 5.03 15.45 3.83
N TRP A 23 4.17 14.88 4.68
CA TRP A 23 4.50 13.67 5.45
C TRP A 23 4.66 12.43 4.56
N ALA A 24 3.88 12.31 3.48
CA ALA A 24 3.93 11.18 2.56
C ALA A 24 5.10 11.31 1.57
N LEU A 25 5.48 12.54 1.22
CA LEU A 25 6.69 12.82 0.47
C LEU A 25 7.95 12.43 1.26
N GLY A 26 7.97 12.73 2.57
CA GLY A 26 9.09 12.36 3.46
C GLY A 26 9.38 10.86 3.53
N LEU A 27 8.40 9.99 3.26
CA LEU A 27 8.60 8.54 3.21
C LEU A 27 9.48 8.07 2.04
N GLY A 28 9.57 8.87 0.98
CA GLY A 28 10.40 8.59 -0.20
C GLY A 28 11.80 9.17 -0.11
N GLU A 29 12.13 9.89 0.96
CA GLU A 29 13.44 10.50 1.13
C GLU A 29 14.50 9.44 1.44
N GLY A 30 15.50 9.35 0.57
CA GLY A 30 16.59 8.39 0.69
C GLY A 30 17.65 8.65 -0.38
N PRO A 31 18.71 7.81 -0.42
CA PRO A 31 19.78 7.95 -1.41
C PRO A 31 19.32 7.71 -2.86
N HIS A 32 18.09 7.22 -3.07
CA HIS A 32 17.48 7.02 -4.37
C HIS A 32 16.22 7.88 -4.49
N LEU A 33 16.05 8.50 -5.66
CA LEU A 33 14.87 9.30 -5.96
C LEU A 33 13.64 8.37 -6.08
N GLY A 34 12.78 8.36 -5.06
CA GLY A 34 11.51 7.62 -5.05
C GLY A 34 10.32 8.55 -5.26
N PHE A 35 9.28 8.07 -5.94
CA PHE A 35 8.00 8.77 -6.00
C PHE A 35 7.01 8.12 -5.03
N SER A 36 6.40 8.92 -4.17
CA SER A 36 5.31 8.47 -3.29
C SER A 36 3.96 8.61 -4.01
N ALA A 37 3.15 7.56 -3.96
CA ALA A 37 1.78 7.55 -4.46
C ALA A 37 0.83 7.03 -3.39
N ILE A 38 -0.41 7.51 -3.42
CA ILE A 38 -1.49 7.14 -2.50
C ILE A 38 -2.59 6.46 -3.30
N THR A 39 -3.18 5.42 -2.72
CA THR A 39 -4.40 4.78 -3.23
C THR A 39 -5.33 4.51 -2.07
N HIS A 40 -6.63 4.66 -2.32
CA HIS A 40 -7.67 4.32 -1.35
C HIS A 40 -8.14 2.88 -1.56
N LEU A 41 -8.16 2.09 -0.50
CA LEU A 41 -8.59 0.70 -0.53
C LEU A 41 -9.80 0.50 0.39
N ARG A 42 -10.74 -0.34 -0.05
CA ARG A 42 -11.81 -0.85 0.81
C ARG A 42 -11.38 -2.18 1.39
N THR A 43 -11.68 -2.40 2.66
CA THR A 43 -11.30 -3.60 3.38
C THR A 43 -12.48 -4.09 4.20
N TYR A 44 -12.66 -5.41 4.25
CA TYR A 44 -13.64 -6.06 5.11
C TYR A 44 -13.25 -5.96 6.59
N ASN A 45 -11.95 -5.96 6.89
CA ASN A 45 -11.42 -5.85 8.24
C ASN A 45 -10.27 -4.83 8.29
N GLY A 46 -10.62 -3.57 8.53
CA GLY A 46 -9.69 -2.45 8.64
C GLY A 46 -8.65 -2.63 9.74
N PRO A 47 -9.04 -2.91 10.99
CA PRO A 47 -8.09 -3.09 12.08
C PRO A 47 -7.03 -4.17 11.80
N ALA A 48 -7.44 -5.33 11.29
CA ALA A 48 -6.49 -6.40 10.97
C ALA A 48 -5.57 -6.04 9.79
N LEU A 49 -5.99 -5.18 8.86
CA LEU A 49 -5.13 -4.68 7.79
C LEU A 49 -4.05 -3.73 8.35
N VAL A 50 -4.46 -2.78 9.19
CA VAL A 50 -3.54 -1.83 9.82
C VAL A 50 -2.49 -2.55 10.66
N GLU A 51 -2.91 -3.51 11.50
CA GLU A 51 -2.00 -4.30 12.34
C GLU A 51 -0.94 -5.04 11.50
N ARG A 52 -1.33 -5.66 10.38
CA ARG A 52 -0.37 -6.33 9.48
C ARG A 52 0.61 -5.35 8.86
N CYS A 53 0.13 -4.21 8.35
CA CYS A 53 1.00 -3.17 7.79
C CYS A 53 2.00 -2.66 8.84
N TYR A 54 1.53 -2.42 10.07
CA TYR A 54 2.37 -1.98 11.17
C TYR A 54 3.45 -3.02 11.50
N ARG A 55 3.08 -4.30 11.62
CA ARG A 55 4.02 -5.39 11.94
C ARG A 55 5.07 -5.58 10.85
N ALA A 56 4.67 -5.47 9.57
CA ALA A 56 5.59 -5.51 8.44
C ALA A 56 6.58 -4.33 8.48
N TRP A 57 6.09 -3.11 8.68
CA TRP A 57 6.91 -1.91 8.82
C TRP A 57 7.90 -2.02 9.98
N HIS A 58 7.45 -2.46 11.16
CA HIS A 58 8.29 -2.67 12.33
C HIS A 58 9.42 -3.67 12.08
N ASN A 59 9.12 -4.72 11.32
CA ASN A 59 10.09 -5.75 10.91
C ASN A 59 10.93 -5.36 9.69
N LYS A 60 10.80 -4.12 9.17
CA LYS A 60 11.47 -3.64 7.95
C LYS A 60 11.19 -4.52 6.73
N SER A 61 10.02 -5.17 6.70
CA SER A 61 9.58 -6.03 5.62
C SER A 61 8.63 -5.29 4.70
N PRO A 62 8.74 -5.46 3.36
CA PRO A 62 7.81 -4.86 2.42
C PRO A 62 6.42 -5.52 2.53
N ILE A 63 5.39 -4.75 2.19
CA ILE A 63 4.03 -5.25 1.96
C ILE A 63 3.65 -5.02 0.50
N HIS A 64 3.06 -6.04 -0.14
CA HIS A 64 2.75 -5.97 -1.57
C HIS A 64 1.25 -5.85 -1.81
N LEU A 65 0.84 -4.83 -2.58
CA LEU A 65 -0.53 -4.69 -3.05
C LEU A 65 -0.73 -5.52 -4.33
N HIS A 66 -1.52 -6.58 -4.24
CA HIS A 66 -1.93 -7.41 -5.35
C HIS A 66 -3.31 -6.97 -5.84
N PHE A 67 -3.36 -6.49 -7.07
CA PHE A 67 -4.58 -6.07 -7.74
C PHE A 67 -4.54 -6.53 -9.20
N ARG A 68 -5.72 -6.73 -9.79
CA ARG A 68 -5.83 -6.92 -11.24
C ARG A 68 -5.83 -5.54 -11.89
N ASN A 69 -4.97 -5.34 -12.88
CA ASN A 69 -5.03 -4.13 -13.70
C ASN A 69 -6.11 -4.32 -14.79
N GLY A 70 -6.48 -3.26 -15.50
CA GLY A 70 -7.47 -3.34 -16.57
C GLY A 70 -7.07 -4.19 -17.79
N LEU A 71 -5.82 -4.68 -17.84
CA LEU A 71 -5.26 -5.49 -18.92
C LEU A 71 -5.16 -6.98 -18.56
N GLY A 72 -5.49 -7.39 -17.33
CA GLY A 72 -5.42 -8.77 -16.84
C GLY A 72 -4.42 -8.93 -15.71
#